data_AF-A0A1V6Q7J7-F1
#
_entry.id   AF-A0A1V6Q7J7-F1
#
_cell.length_a   1.000
_cell.length_b   1.000
_cell.length_c   1.000
_cell.angle_alpha   90.00
_cell.angle_beta   90.00
_cell.angle_gamma   90.00
#
_symmetry.space_group_name_H-M   'P 1'
#
loop_
_entity.id
_entity.type
_entity.pdbx_description
1 polymer ?
#
loop_
_entity_poly.entity_id
_entity_poly.type
_entity_poly.pdbx_seq_one_letter_code
_entity_poly.pdbx_strand_id
1 'polypeptide(L)'
;MFRQQSSPWEKIAIIYLEKTASAVHSFNQQVFAKIIPDNDVREKIGGVLSQPGEETYRQAHDQLLMIVNDERGGILQTVNHYFADTLSSTRQERVIARLEGLGLHDGYLFDMKTVLKGVHLSNEQQAIFDIHDILKAYYKVAMKRFMDNVVVQVSERYIVGEEGSVKMFSPDLIGGLDDDMLTDLAGENFSTASRRNDLVSMAARLREALDIAKRAVL
;
A
#
# COMPACT_ATOMS: atom_id res chain seq x y z
N MET A 1 -17.75 -20.72 -9.66
CA MET A 1 -16.91 -21.08 -8.50
C MET A 1 -15.80 -20.06 -8.23
N PHE A 2 -14.84 -19.83 -9.13
CA PHE A 2 -13.76 -18.83 -8.89
C PHE A 2 -14.28 -17.45 -8.48
N ARG A 3 -15.19 -16.85 -9.28
CA ARG A 3 -15.80 -15.55 -8.97
C ARG A 3 -16.52 -15.49 -7.63
N GLN A 4 -17.07 -16.62 -7.16
CA GLN A 4 -17.68 -16.70 -5.84
C GLN A 4 -16.62 -16.71 -4.73
N GLN A 5 -15.53 -17.45 -4.92
CA GLN A 5 -14.41 -17.50 -3.97
C GLN A 5 -13.66 -16.16 -3.88
N SER A 6 -13.46 -15.47 -5.00
CA SER A 6 -12.76 -14.18 -5.02
C SER A 6 -13.68 -12.98 -4.76
N SER A 7 -14.96 -13.19 -4.43
CA SER A 7 -15.89 -12.07 -4.15
C SER A 7 -15.44 -11.13 -3.03
N PRO A 8 -14.68 -11.57 -2.00
CA PRO A 8 -14.22 -10.66 -0.96
C PRO A 8 -13.02 -9.79 -1.38
N TRP A 9 -12.36 -10.08 -2.51
CA TRP A 9 -11.08 -9.45 -2.86
C TRP A 9 -11.16 -7.94 -2.97
N GLU A 10 -12.22 -7.43 -3.62
CA GLU A 10 -12.46 -6.00 -3.80
C GLU A 10 -12.54 -5.29 -2.44
N LYS A 11 -13.43 -5.75 -1.56
CA LYS A 11 -13.60 -5.18 -0.22
C LYS A 11 -12.32 -5.22 0.60
N ILE A 12 -11.59 -6.34 0.57
CA ILE A 12 -10.33 -6.48 1.31
C ILE A 12 -9.29 -5.48 0.80
N ALA A 13 -9.17 -5.34 -0.52
CA ALA A 13 -8.18 -4.46 -1.12
C ALA A 13 -8.53 -2.98 -0.96
N ILE A 14 -9.81 -2.60 -0.97
CA ILE A 14 -10.26 -1.24 -0.64
C ILE A 14 -9.87 -0.89 0.80
N ILE A 15 -10.14 -1.77 1.77
CA ILE A 15 -9.75 -1.57 3.17
C ILE A 15 -8.21 -1.44 3.31
N TYR A 16 -7.45 -2.22 2.54
CA TYR A 16 -6.00 -2.11 2.52
C TYR A 16 -5.53 -0.75 1.97
N LEU A 17 -6.14 -0.27 0.88
CA LEU A 17 -5.86 1.04 0.29
C LEU A 17 -6.17 2.16 1.29
N GLU A 18 -7.34 2.15 1.92
CA GLU A 18 -7.74 3.12 2.95
C GLU A 18 -6.74 3.17 4.10
N LYS A 19 -6.32 2.01 4.62
CA LYS A 19 -5.32 1.93 5.69
C LYS A 19 -3.96 2.48 5.26
N THR A 20 -3.54 2.19 4.03
CA THR A 20 -2.26 2.66 3.48
C THR A 20 -2.28 4.17 3.32
N ALA A 21 -3.35 4.73 2.74
CA ALA A 21 -3.54 6.17 2.59
C ALA A 21 -3.60 6.88 3.95
N SER A 22 -4.33 6.31 4.92
CA SER A 22 -4.42 6.86 6.28
C SER A 22 -3.06 6.86 7.00
N ALA A 23 -2.26 5.81 6.82
CA ALA A 23 -0.90 5.73 7.39
C ALA A 23 0.02 6.81 6.80
N VAL A 24 -0.02 7.03 5.47
CA VAL A 24 0.74 8.09 4.81
C VAL A 24 0.29 9.47 5.25
N HIS A 25 -1.02 9.71 5.30
CA HIS A 25 -1.56 10.98 5.79
C HIS A 25 -1.10 11.29 7.22
N SER A 26 -1.18 10.30 8.12
CA SER A 26 -0.71 10.42 9.50
C SER A 26 0.79 10.68 9.60
N PHE A 27 1.58 10.04 8.74
CA PHE A 27 3.02 10.27 8.63
C PHE A 27 3.32 11.72 8.22
N ASN A 28 2.70 12.20 7.14
CA ASN A 28 2.88 13.56 6.64
C ASN A 28 2.52 14.60 7.70
N GLN A 29 1.38 14.44 8.38
CA GLN A 29 0.97 15.32 9.47
C GLN A 29 2.02 15.39 10.60
N GLN A 30 2.57 14.25 11.03
CA GLN A 30 3.58 14.20 12.08
C GLN A 30 4.91 14.83 11.65
N VAL A 31 5.33 14.59 10.40
CA VAL A 31 6.55 15.17 9.84
C VAL A 31 6.41 16.69 9.72
N PHE A 32 5.30 17.17 9.18
CA PHE A 32 5.02 18.61 9.07
C PHE A 32 4.94 19.29 10.43
N ALA A 33 4.30 18.65 11.42
CA ALA A 33 4.26 19.17 12.79
C ALA A 33 5.65 19.28 13.43
N LYS A 34 6.57 18.38 13.08
CA LYS A 34 7.94 18.37 13.62
C LYS A 34 8.86 19.37 12.92
N ILE A 35 8.73 19.53 11.60
CA ILE A 35 9.67 20.31 10.78
C ILE A 35 9.21 21.77 10.63
N ILE A 36 7.90 22.03 10.61
CA ILE A 36 7.31 23.34 10.36
C ILE A 36 6.72 23.86 11.67
N PRO A 37 7.42 24.76 12.40
CA PRO A 37 6.95 25.26 13.70
C PRO A 37 5.73 26.18 13.57
N ASP A 38 5.63 26.88 12.44
CA ASP A 38 4.54 27.81 12.14
C ASP A 38 3.27 27.03 11.76
N ASN A 39 2.20 27.22 12.53
CA ASN A 39 0.93 26.53 12.29
C ASN A 39 0.21 27.07 11.05
N ASP A 40 0.31 28.37 10.76
CA ASP A 40 -0.37 29.01 9.63
C ASP A 40 0.23 28.46 8.32
N VAL A 41 1.56 28.38 8.25
CA VAL A 41 2.28 27.78 7.11
C VAL A 41 1.90 26.31 6.94
N ARG A 42 1.78 25.56 8.05
CA ARG A 42 1.41 24.14 8.01
C ARG A 42 0.00 23.93 7.47
N GLU A 43 -0.95 24.77 7.88
CA GLU A 43 -2.33 24.72 7.40
C GLU A 43 -2.40 25.06 5.90
N LYS A 44 -1.69 26.10 5.45
CA LYS A 44 -1.62 26.48 4.04
C LYS A 44 -1.00 25.40 3.16
N ILE A 45 0.11 24.79 3.60
CA ILE A 45 0.71 23.62 2.92
C ILE A 45 -0.30 22.47 2.86
N GLY A 46 -1.03 22.21 3.94
CA GLY A 46 -2.11 21.21 3.96
C GLY A 46 -3.18 21.49 2.90
N GLY A 47 -3.59 22.75 2.75
CA GLY A 47 -4.53 23.18 1.71
C GLY A 47 -4.01 22.94 0.29
N VAL A 48 -2.76 23.31 0.01
CA VAL A 48 -2.12 23.10 -1.30
C VAL A 48 -2.03 21.61 -1.65
N LEU A 49 -1.71 20.76 -0.66
CA LEU A 49 -1.55 19.32 -0.86
C LEU A 49 -2.88 18.54 -0.87
N SER A 50 -3.98 19.13 -0.40
CA SER A 50 -5.26 18.43 -0.27
C SER A 50 -5.83 17.98 -1.62
N GLN A 51 -5.91 18.90 -2.59
CA GLN A 51 -6.49 18.61 -3.91
C GLN A 51 -5.67 17.55 -4.68
N PRO A 52 -4.33 17.68 -4.80
CA PRO A 52 -3.54 16.64 -5.43
C PRO A 52 -3.58 15.30 -4.65
N GLY A 53 -3.66 15.34 -3.32
CA GLY A 53 -3.82 14.14 -2.48
C GLY A 53 -5.13 13.39 -2.74
N GLU A 54 -6.25 14.10 -2.92
CA GLU A 54 -7.54 13.51 -3.30
C GLU A 54 -7.51 12.89 -4.70
N GLU A 55 -6.83 13.55 -5.64
CA GLU A 55 -6.66 13.03 -7.01
C GLU A 55 -5.87 11.73 -7.04
N THR A 56 -4.70 11.70 -6.37
CA THR A 56 -3.86 10.50 -6.30
C THR A 56 -4.59 9.33 -5.64
N TYR A 57 -5.36 9.58 -4.57
CA TYR A 57 -6.20 8.55 -3.96
C TYR A 57 -7.28 8.01 -4.92
N ARG A 58 -7.94 8.90 -5.68
CA ARG A 58 -8.95 8.51 -6.66
C ARG A 58 -8.35 7.62 -7.75
N GLN A 59 -7.20 8.01 -8.29
CA GLN A 59 -6.47 7.21 -9.29
C GLN A 59 -6.07 5.84 -8.76
N ALA A 60 -5.62 5.76 -7.50
CA ALA A 60 -5.31 4.50 -6.85
C ALA A 60 -6.56 3.61 -6.75
N HIS A 61 -7.70 4.19 -6.36
CA HIS A 61 -8.96 3.48 -6.25
C HIS A 61 -9.45 2.97 -7.62
N ASP A 62 -9.38 3.79 -8.67
CA ASP A 62 -9.79 3.40 -10.01
C ASP A 62 -8.89 2.28 -10.56
N GLN A 63 -7.57 2.40 -10.38
CA GLN A 63 -6.62 1.34 -10.76
C GLN A 63 -6.91 0.04 -9.99
N LEU A 64 -7.26 0.13 -8.71
CA LEU A 64 -7.63 -1.03 -7.91
C LEU A 64 -8.85 -1.75 -8.50
N LEU A 65 -9.91 -1.00 -8.84
CA LEU A 65 -11.10 -1.57 -9.45
C LEU A 65 -10.82 -2.19 -10.82
N MET A 66 -9.94 -1.59 -11.62
CA MET A 66 -9.48 -2.19 -12.87
C MET A 66 -8.81 -3.55 -12.63
N ILE A 67 -7.87 -3.64 -11.68
CA ILE A 67 -7.19 -4.89 -11.33
C ILE A 67 -8.18 -5.96 -10.85
N VAL A 68 -9.15 -5.58 -10.00
CA VAL A 68 -10.22 -6.48 -9.53
C VAL A 68 -11.02 -7.02 -10.72
N ASN A 69 -11.39 -6.15 -11.67
CA ASN A 69 -12.14 -6.52 -12.87
C ASN A 69 -11.32 -7.39 -13.82
N ASP A 70 -10.03 -7.13 -14.00
CA ASP A 70 -9.14 -7.92 -14.85
C ASP A 70 -9.02 -9.36 -14.32
N GLU A 71 -8.83 -9.52 -13.01
CA GLU A 71 -8.68 -10.84 -12.39
C GLU A 71 -9.99 -11.63 -12.34
N ARG A 72 -11.14 -10.97 -12.15
CA ARG A 72 -12.44 -11.63 -11.91
C ARG A 72 -13.33 -11.68 -13.15
N GLY A 73 -13.21 -10.72 -14.05
CA GLY A 73 -14.05 -10.55 -15.23
C GLY A 73 -13.61 -11.39 -16.43
N GLY A 74 -12.30 -11.61 -16.59
CA GLY A 74 -11.72 -12.26 -17.76
C GLY A 74 -11.87 -13.79 -17.84
N ILE A 75 -11.26 -14.37 -18.89
CA ILE A 75 -11.09 -15.81 -19.05
C ILE A 75 -10.00 -16.25 -18.07
N LEU A 76 -10.26 -17.30 -17.29
CA LEU A 76 -9.34 -17.80 -16.26
C LEU A 76 -8.16 -18.55 -16.90
N GLN A 77 -7.19 -17.81 -17.42
CA GLN A 77 -5.98 -18.33 -18.07
C GLN A 77 -4.73 -17.95 -17.29
N THR A 78 -3.77 -18.87 -17.28
CA THR A 78 -2.46 -18.63 -16.68
C THR A 78 -1.38 -19.35 -17.46
N VAL A 79 -0.26 -18.67 -17.68
CA VAL A 79 0.99 -19.24 -18.22
C VAL A 79 1.99 -19.54 -17.11
N ASN A 80 1.61 -19.33 -15.85
CA ASN A 80 2.48 -19.54 -14.71
C ASN A 80 2.68 -21.04 -14.45
N HIS A 81 3.93 -21.52 -14.55
CA HIS A 81 4.29 -22.92 -14.34
C HIS A 81 3.89 -23.46 -12.95
N TYR A 82 3.83 -22.61 -11.92
CA TYR A 82 3.37 -22.99 -10.58
C TYR A 82 1.94 -23.53 -10.57
N PHE A 83 1.11 -23.23 -11.59
CA PHE A 83 -0.21 -23.83 -11.70
C PHE A 83 -0.13 -25.35 -11.85
N ALA A 84 0.70 -25.84 -12.77
CA ALA A 84 0.86 -27.27 -13.04
C ALA A 84 1.45 -27.98 -11.82
N ASP A 85 2.47 -27.38 -11.20
CA ASP A 85 3.10 -27.92 -10.00
C ASP A 85 2.10 -28.00 -8.83
N THR A 86 1.37 -26.91 -8.57
CA THR A 86 0.37 -26.86 -7.50
C THR A 86 -0.77 -27.85 -7.73
N LEU A 87 -1.20 -28.04 -8.98
CA LEU A 87 -2.21 -29.03 -9.35
C LEU A 87 -1.71 -30.45 -9.08
N SER A 88 -0.48 -30.75 -9.48
CA SER A 88 0.14 -32.06 -9.27
C SER A 88 0.30 -32.37 -7.77
N SER A 89 0.85 -31.43 -6.99
CA SER A 89 1.00 -31.58 -5.54
C SER A 89 -0.36 -31.76 -4.85
N THR A 90 -1.37 -30.97 -5.22
CA THR A 90 -2.71 -31.09 -4.61
C THR A 90 -3.35 -32.46 -4.89
N ARG A 91 -3.17 -32.98 -6.11
CA ARG A 91 -3.64 -34.34 -6.47
C ARG A 91 -2.93 -35.42 -5.66
N GLN A 92 -1.61 -35.31 -5.53
CA GLN A 92 -0.80 -36.25 -4.76
C GLN A 92 -1.20 -36.25 -3.28
N GLU A 93 -1.30 -35.07 -2.66
CA GLU A 93 -1.75 -34.89 -1.27
C GLU A 93 -3.10 -35.58 -1.03
N ARG A 94 -4.06 -35.42 -1.95
CA ARG A 94 -5.37 -36.08 -1.81
C ARG A 94 -5.28 -37.60 -1.90
N VAL A 95 -4.46 -38.14 -2.80
CA VAL A 95 -4.27 -39.59 -2.90
C VAL A 95 -3.66 -40.13 -1.61
N ILE A 96 -2.62 -39.48 -1.09
CA ILE A 96 -1.97 -39.85 0.18
C ILE A 96 -2.99 -39.84 1.31
N ALA A 97 -3.74 -38.74 1.48
CA ALA A 97 -4.74 -38.62 2.54
C ALA A 97 -5.82 -39.72 2.48
N ARG A 98 -6.22 -40.17 1.28
CA ARG A 98 -7.15 -41.29 1.11
C ARG A 98 -6.54 -42.62 1.51
N LEU A 99 -5.27 -42.86 1.17
CA LEU A 99 -4.56 -44.07 1.54
C LEU A 99 -4.34 -44.14 3.06
N GLU A 100 -3.93 -43.03 3.68
CA GLU A 100 -3.80 -42.92 5.14
C GLU A 100 -5.13 -43.16 5.85
N GLY A 101 -6.24 -42.65 5.31
CA GLY A 101 -7.59 -42.91 5.84
C GLY A 101 -8.01 -44.39 5.78
N LEU A 102 -7.36 -45.20 4.95
CA LEU A 102 -7.51 -46.66 4.90
C LEU A 102 -6.53 -47.40 5.83
N GLY A 103 -5.77 -46.67 6.64
CA GLY A 103 -4.73 -47.21 7.53
C GLY A 103 -3.43 -47.57 6.83
N LEU A 104 -3.21 -47.07 5.61
CA LEU A 104 -1.96 -47.29 4.87
C LEU A 104 -0.94 -46.22 5.27
N HIS A 105 0.04 -46.59 6.11
CA HIS A 105 1.12 -45.72 6.57
C HIS A 105 2.50 -46.22 6.14
N ASP A 106 3.43 -45.31 5.87
CA ASP A 106 4.79 -45.69 5.45
C ASP A 106 5.44 -46.73 6.37
N GLY A 107 6.07 -47.74 5.77
CA GLY A 107 6.81 -48.80 6.48
C GLY A 107 6.03 -50.09 6.78
N TYR A 108 4.76 -50.21 6.36
CA TYR A 108 3.95 -51.41 6.58
C TYR A 108 3.74 -52.24 5.29
N LEU A 109 3.51 -53.55 5.45
CA LEU A 109 3.18 -54.44 4.34
C LEU A 109 1.71 -54.22 3.92
N PHE A 110 1.45 -54.04 2.62
CA PHE A 110 0.11 -53.71 2.12
C PHE A 110 -0.41 -54.71 1.10
N ASP A 111 -1.73 -54.95 1.14
CA ASP A 111 -2.45 -55.64 0.07
C ASP A 111 -2.76 -54.67 -1.07
N MET A 112 -2.39 -55.04 -2.31
CA MET A 112 -2.70 -54.27 -3.51
C MET A 112 -4.19 -53.99 -3.68
N LYS A 113 -5.09 -54.87 -3.20
CA LYS A 113 -6.53 -54.61 -3.26
C LYS A 113 -6.93 -53.43 -2.37
N THR A 114 -6.28 -53.25 -1.22
CA THR A 114 -6.52 -52.12 -0.32
C THR A 114 -6.01 -50.82 -0.93
N VAL A 115 -4.84 -50.84 -1.58
CA VAL A 115 -4.31 -49.68 -2.32
C VAL A 115 -5.25 -49.29 -3.47
N LEU A 116 -5.71 -50.26 -4.26
CA LEU A 116 -6.65 -50.02 -5.36
C LEU A 116 -7.95 -49.39 -4.88
N LYS A 117 -8.48 -49.77 -3.72
CA LYS A 117 -9.66 -49.12 -3.12
C LYS A 117 -9.42 -47.65 -2.78
N GLY A 118 -8.21 -47.29 -2.33
CA GLY A 118 -7.86 -45.90 -2.01
C GLY A 118 -7.61 -45.03 -3.23
N VAL A 119 -7.12 -45.63 -4.32
CA VAL A 119 -6.84 -44.92 -5.59
C VAL A 119 -8.08 -44.81 -6.46
N HIS A 120 -8.83 -45.90 -6.63
CA HIS A 120 -9.98 -45.98 -7.52
C HIS A 120 -11.11 -45.05 -7.06
N LEU A 121 -11.61 -44.25 -7.99
CA LEU A 121 -12.73 -43.33 -7.79
C LEU A 121 -13.78 -43.61 -8.85
N SER A 122 -15.04 -43.32 -8.52
CA SER A 122 -16.05 -43.23 -9.57
C SER A 122 -15.74 -42.07 -10.52
N ASN A 123 -16.22 -42.14 -11.76
CA ASN A 123 -16.07 -41.06 -12.74
C ASN A 123 -16.61 -39.72 -12.20
N GLU A 124 -17.70 -39.76 -11.43
CA GLU A 124 -18.30 -38.57 -10.80
C GLU A 124 -17.39 -37.99 -9.72
N GLN A 125 -16.86 -38.82 -8.82
CA GLN A 125 -15.93 -38.38 -7.77
C GLN A 125 -14.65 -37.80 -8.38
N GLN A 126 -14.11 -38.45 -9.41
CA GLN A 126 -12.94 -37.98 -10.13
C GLN A 126 -13.18 -36.58 -10.74
N ALA A 127 -14.31 -36.38 -11.41
CA ALA A 127 -14.66 -35.08 -11.99
C ALA A 127 -14.78 -33.98 -10.94
N ILE A 128 -15.41 -34.25 -9.80
CA ILE A 128 -15.52 -33.31 -8.66
C ILE A 128 -14.12 -32.91 -8.18
N PHE A 129 -13.26 -33.89 -7.98
CA PHE A 129 -11.91 -33.70 -7.47
C PHE A 129 -11.00 -32.94 -8.42
N ASP A 130 -11.12 -33.18 -9.73
CA ASP A 130 -10.39 -32.46 -10.76
C ASP A 130 -10.80 -31.00 -10.82
N ILE A 131 -12.11 -30.71 -10.82
CA ILE A 131 -12.61 -29.32 -10.80
C ILE A 131 -12.11 -28.60 -9.55
N HIS A 132 -12.18 -29.24 -8.39
CA HIS A 132 -11.69 -28.68 -7.14
C HIS A 132 -10.20 -28.34 -7.20
N ASP A 133 -9.35 -29.25 -7.70
CA ASP A 133 -7.91 -29.01 -7.70
C ASP A 133 -7.47 -27.99 -8.73
N ILE A 134 -8.06 -28.03 -9.93
CA ILE A 134 -7.84 -27.01 -10.95
C ILE A 134 -8.20 -25.64 -10.38
N LEU A 135 -9.36 -25.53 -9.72
CA LEU A 135 -9.78 -24.28 -9.11
C LEU A 135 -8.84 -23.83 -7.97
N LYS A 136 -8.42 -24.74 -7.09
CA LYS A 136 -7.50 -24.45 -5.98
C LYS A 136 -6.13 -23.99 -6.49
N ALA A 137 -5.58 -24.67 -7.49
CA ALA A 137 -4.31 -24.33 -8.09
C ALA A 137 -4.37 -22.97 -8.79
N TYR A 138 -5.42 -22.73 -9.58
CA TYR A 138 -5.61 -21.44 -10.25
C TYR A 138 -5.80 -20.31 -9.25
N TYR A 139 -6.63 -20.51 -8.23
CA TYR A 139 -6.89 -19.51 -7.19
C TYR A 139 -5.61 -19.05 -6.49
N LYS A 140 -4.70 -19.98 -6.15
CA LYS A 140 -3.41 -19.66 -5.54
C LYS A 140 -2.56 -18.75 -6.43
N VAL A 141 -2.51 -19.00 -7.74
CA VAL A 141 -1.75 -18.18 -8.69
C VAL A 141 -2.38 -16.80 -8.84
N ALA A 142 -3.69 -16.74 -9.09
CA ALA A 142 -4.42 -15.49 -9.27
C ALA A 142 -4.35 -14.61 -8.03
N MET A 143 -4.47 -15.19 -6.83
CA MET A 143 -4.40 -14.46 -5.57
C MET A 143 -3.03 -13.79 -5.38
N LYS A 144 -1.93 -14.49 -5.67
CA LYS A 144 -0.57 -13.90 -5.58
C LYS A 144 -0.40 -12.75 -6.57
N ARG A 145 -0.76 -12.98 -7.83
CA ARG A 145 -0.71 -11.93 -8.88
C ARG A 145 -1.54 -10.71 -8.50
N PHE A 146 -2.75 -10.92 -8.00
CA PHE A 146 -3.62 -9.86 -7.51
C PHE A 146 -2.96 -9.06 -6.39
N MET A 147 -2.44 -9.72 -5.35
CA MET A 147 -1.78 -9.05 -4.23
C MET A 147 -0.56 -8.24 -4.68
N ASP A 148 0.29 -8.81 -5.53
CA ASP A 148 1.47 -8.11 -6.05
C ASP A 148 1.06 -6.87 -6.86
N ASN A 149 0.02 -6.99 -7.69
CA ASN A 149 -0.50 -5.88 -8.47
C ASN A 149 -1.11 -4.78 -7.59
N VAL A 150 -1.83 -5.14 -6.52
CA VAL A 150 -2.35 -4.16 -5.56
C VAL A 150 -1.20 -3.42 -4.86
N VAL A 151 -0.17 -4.13 -4.40
CA VAL A 151 0.97 -3.50 -3.74
C VAL A 151 1.71 -2.57 -4.69
N VAL A 152 2.11 -3.05 -5.87
CA VAL A 152 3.00 -2.30 -6.78
C VAL A 152 2.23 -1.24 -7.57
N GLN A 153 1.11 -1.62 -8.18
CA GLN A 153 0.41 -0.75 -9.14
C GLN A 153 -0.58 0.20 -8.47
N VAL A 154 -1.01 -0.07 -7.23
CA VAL A 154 -1.92 0.80 -6.50
C VAL A 154 -1.17 1.54 -5.39
N SER A 155 -0.69 0.82 -4.38
CA SER A 155 -0.12 1.45 -3.18
C SER A 155 1.23 2.09 -3.44
N GLU A 156 2.16 1.37 -4.06
CA GLU A 156 3.48 1.91 -4.37
C GLU A 156 3.35 3.01 -5.41
N ARG A 157 2.61 2.82 -6.51
CA ARG A 157 2.51 3.84 -7.56
C ARG A 157 1.86 5.15 -7.09
N TYR A 158 0.67 5.08 -6.48
CA TYR A 158 -0.15 6.28 -6.24
C TYR A 158 -0.09 6.81 -4.81
N ILE A 159 0.38 6.02 -3.85
CA ILE A 159 0.38 6.43 -2.43
C ILE A 159 1.79 6.70 -1.94
N VAL A 160 2.72 5.75 -2.13
CA VAL A 160 4.08 5.82 -1.54
C VAL A 160 5.16 6.28 -2.53
N GLY A 161 4.89 6.13 -3.83
CA GLY A 161 5.83 6.32 -4.92
C GLY A 161 6.14 7.77 -5.23
N GLU A 162 6.82 7.98 -6.35
CA GLU A 162 7.29 9.31 -6.78
C GLU A 162 6.13 10.29 -6.99
N GLU A 163 5.05 9.84 -7.61
CA GLU A 163 3.81 10.61 -7.79
C GLU A 163 2.84 10.47 -6.61
N GLY A 164 3.27 9.79 -5.54
CA GLY A 164 2.44 9.50 -4.39
C GLY A 164 2.37 10.62 -3.36
N SER A 165 1.33 10.58 -2.52
CA SER A 165 1.09 11.53 -1.44
C SER A 165 2.24 11.66 -0.42
N VAL A 166 3.13 10.67 -0.30
CA VAL A 166 4.36 10.77 0.53
C VAL A 166 5.34 11.81 -0.03
N LYS A 167 5.53 11.84 -1.35
CA LYS A 167 6.56 12.67 -2.02
C LYS A 167 5.98 13.93 -2.67
N MET A 168 4.67 14.11 -2.57
CA MET A 168 3.94 15.21 -3.16
C MET A 168 4.42 16.60 -2.73
N PHE A 169 4.88 16.73 -1.48
CA PHE A 169 5.58 17.94 -1.04
C PHE A 169 7.05 17.88 -1.46
N SER A 170 7.36 18.47 -2.62
CA SER A 170 8.68 18.41 -3.26
C SER A 170 9.24 19.79 -3.62
N PRO A 171 10.55 19.91 -3.87
CA PRO A 171 11.14 21.13 -4.41
C PRO A 171 10.51 21.57 -5.73
N ASP A 172 10.12 20.62 -6.59
CA ASP A 172 9.48 20.89 -7.87
C ASP A 172 8.09 21.52 -7.69
N LEU A 173 7.31 21.04 -6.71
CA LEU A 173 6.03 21.65 -6.35
C LEU A 173 6.24 23.11 -5.93
N ILE A 174 7.20 23.38 -5.05
CA ILE A 174 7.50 24.72 -4.56
C ILE A 174 8.04 25.62 -5.67
N GLY A 175 8.90 25.09 -6.54
CA GLY A 175 9.44 25.82 -7.68
C GLY A 175 8.40 26.16 -8.77
N GLY A 176 7.25 25.48 -8.76
CA GLY A 176 6.12 25.76 -9.64
C GLY A 176 5.15 26.82 -9.11
N LEU A 177 5.29 27.29 -7.87
CA LEU A 177 4.44 28.33 -7.29
C LEU A 177 4.89 29.72 -7.74
N ASP A 178 3.94 30.62 -7.99
CA ASP A 178 4.23 32.03 -8.27
C ASP A 178 4.58 32.82 -6.99
N ASP A 179 5.11 34.03 -7.17
CA ASP A 179 5.56 34.89 -6.06
C ASP A 179 4.40 35.24 -5.10
N ASP A 180 3.18 35.38 -5.62
CA ASP A 180 2.00 35.72 -4.82
C ASP A 180 1.58 34.51 -3.96
N MET A 181 1.59 33.31 -4.53
CA MET A 181 1.33 32.04 -3.84
C MET A 181 2.42 31.72 -2.81
N LEU A 182 3.70 32.01 -3.11
CA LEU A 182 4.79 31.85 -2.15
C LEU A 182 4.66 32.83 -0.98
N THR A 183 4.28 34.07 -1.28
CA THR A 183 4.02 35.10 -0.27
C THR A 183 2.82 34.73 0.59
N ASP A 184 1.75 34.18 0.01
CA ASP A 184 0.64 33.66 0.80
C ASP A 184 1.09 32.44 1.65
N LEU A 185 1.82 31.50 1.06
CA LEU A 185 2.22 30.26 1.73
C LEU A 185 3.13 30.48 2.95
N ALA A 186 4.14 31.34 2.81
CA ALA A 186 5.22 31.49 3.79
C ALA A 186 5.60 32.95 4.12
N GLY A 187 4.86 33.93 3.62
CA GLY A 187 5.10 35.34 3.92
C GLY A 187 4.84 35.66 5.39
N GLU A 188 5.73 36.46 5.98
CA GLU A 188 5.54 36.95 7.35
C GLU A 188 4.24 37.77 7.42
N ASN A 189 3.38 37.45 8.39
CA ASN A 189 2.26 38.33 8.72
C ASN A 189 2.78 39.64 9.35
N PHE A 190 1.96 40.69 9.30
CA PHE A 190 2.36 42.03 9.76
C PHE A 190 2.81 42.05 11.23
N SER A 191 2.13 41.28 12.09
CA SER A 191 2.48 41.19 13.52
C SER A 191 3.86 40.58 13.74
N THR A 192 4.20 39.51 13.01
CA THR A 192 5.52 38.86 13.08
C THR A 192 6.61 39.76 12.51
N ALA A 193 6.37 40.39 11.36
CA ALA A 193 7.31 41.33 10.75
C ALA A 193 7.59 42.55 11.66
N SER A 194 6.54 43.11 12.27
CA SER A 194 6.66 44.21 13.23
C SER A 194 7.45 43.78 14.48
N ARG A 195 7.12 42.62 15.05
CA ARG A 195 7.83 42.06 16.22
C ARG A 195 9.30 41.79 15.92
N ARG A 196 9.62 41.29 14.72
CA ARG A 196 11.00 41.09 14.27
C ARG A 196 11.77 42.40 14.25
N ASN A 197 11.18 43.47 13.71
CA ASN A 197 11.82 44.79 13.66
C ASN A 197 12.09 45.36 15.07
N ASP A 198 11.13 45.22 15.99
CA ASP A 198 11.31 45.63 17.40
C ASP A 198 12.46 44.88 18.09
N LEU A 199 12.51 43.55 17.90
CA LEU A 199 13.55 42.71 18.50
C LEU A 199 14.94 43.00 17.93
N VAL A 200 15.04 43.23 16.61
CA VAL A 200 16.29 43.61 15.95
C VAL A 200 16.80 44.96 16.49
N SER A 201 15.90 45.94 16.62
CA SER A 201 16.23 47.26 17.21
C SER A 201 16.68 47.14 18.67
N MET A 202 16.01 46.30 19.47
CA MET A 202 16.41 46.04 20.86
C MET A 202 17.78 45.36 20.95
N ALA A 203 18.02 44.34 20.12
CA ALA A 203 19.29 43.62 20.09
C ALA A 203 20.46 44.54 19.69
N ALA A 204 20.25 45.45 18.73
CA ALA A 204 21.24 46.44 18.34
C ALA A 204 21.63 47.35 19.52
N ARG A 205 20.63 47.91 20.21
CA ARG A 205 20.84 48.75 21.40
C ARG A 205 21.58 48.01 22.53
N LEU A 206 21.20 46.76 22.78
CA LEU A 206 21.87 45.94 23.82
C LEU A 206 23.33 45.63 23.46
N ARG A 207 23.65 45.40 22.19
CA ARG A 207 25.03 45.18 21.73
C ARG A 207 25.87 46.45 21.88
N GLU A 208 25.32 47.61 21.56
CA GLU A 208 26.01 48.89 21.73
C GLU A 208 26.29 49.18 23.21
N ALA A 209 25.29 48.99 24.08
CA ALA A 209 25.47 49.14 25.53
C ALA A 209 26.53 48.18 26.10
N LEU A 210 26.56 46.93 25.63
CA LEU A 210 27.59 45.95 25.99
C LEU A 210 28.99 46.43 25.57
N ASP A 211 29.14 46.98 24.37
CA ASP A 211 30.44 47.46 23.87
C ASP A 211 30.94 48.66 24.69
N ILE A 212 30.06 49.60 25.02
CA ILE A 212 30.37 50.72 25.92
C ILE A 212 30.81 50.20 27.29
N ALA A 213 30.06 49.25 27.88
CA ALA A 213 30.40 48.68 29.17
C ALA A 213 31.76 47.96 29.16
N LYS A 214 32.11 47.25 28.08
CA LYS A 214 33.42 46.61 27.92
C LYS A 214 34.56 47.61 27.84
N ARG A 215 34.36 48.74 27.15
CA ARG A 215 35.36 49.81 27.04
C ARG A 215 35.60 50.56 28.35
N ALA A 216 34.59 50.60 29.24
CA ALA A 216 34.68 51.27 30.53
C ALA A 216 35.38 50.42 31.64
N VAL A 217 35.64 49.14 31.37
CA VAL A 217 36.26 48.18 32.32
C VAL A 217 37.76 47.96 32.02
N LEU A 218 38.29 48.55 30.94
CA LEU A 218 39.73 48.67 30.64
C LEU A 218 40.25 50.04 31.08
#